data_AF-A0A165U9K5-F1
#
_entry.id   AF-A0A165U9K5-F1
#
_cell.length_a   1.000
_cell.length_b   1.000
_cell.length_c   1.000
_cell.angle_alpha   90.00
_cell.angle_beta   90.00
_cell.angle_gamma   90.00
#
_symmetry.space_group_name_H-M   'P 1'
#
loop_
_entity.id
_entity.type
_entity.pdbx_description
1 polymer ?
#
loop_
_entity_poly.entity_id
_entity_poly.type
_entity_poly.pdbx_seq_one_letter_code
_entity_poly.pdbx_strand_id
1 'polypeptide(L)'
;MFRNTYDSDNVVFSPQGRLHQVEYASEAVKQGSAVVGLRSKTHSILLALKRSLGELAAYQQKMYRIDDHVGIGIAGLTSDARVLSNFMRQQAMGSRMQFNRPIPVNRLVSSIADKAQVNTQEYGRRPYGVGFLVIGQDKNGPHLYEFSPSGNSYEYYAMSIGARSQSAKTYLEKHYESFIDCSLEDLIRHGLHALRETLQQDKELTISNTTIGIVGPAGAHEKDVPPEGGFRILENEPIQVYLSRMQPKRAPEEPAAAEQTGAANEPEEGATHGSTADEDVQMGE
;
A
#
# COMPACT_ATOMS: atom_id res chain seq x y z
N MET A 1 30.85 -11.74 15.58
CA MET A 1 29.50 -11.41 15.08
C MET A 1 28.51 -11.92 16.12
N PHE A 2 27.95 -11.05 16.97
CA PHE A 2 26.96 -11.47 17.95
C PHE A 2 25.69 -11.90 17.21
N ARG A 3 25.45 -13.21 17.16
CA ARG A 3 24.20 -13.76 16.65
C ARG A 3 23.11 -13.37 17.65
N ASN A 4 22.06 -12.72 17.18
CA ASN A 4 20.94 -12.34 18.05
C ASN A 4 20.30 -13.62 18.60
N THR A 5 20.39 -13.88 19.90
CA THR A 5 19.90 -15.12 20.51
C THR A 5 18.37 -15.20 20.57
N TYR A 6 17.67 -14.09 20.31
CA TYR A 6 16.22 -13.94 20.46
C TYR A 6 15.44 -13.99 19.13
N ASP A 7 16.10 -14.34 18.03
CA ASP A 7 15.51 -14.24 16.68
C ASP A 7 15.01 -15.57 16.09
N SER A 8 15.26 -16.70 16.77
CA SER A 8 14.96 -18.03 16.25
C SER A 8 13.51 -18.47 16.43
N ASP A 9 12.82 -17.93 17.43
CA ASP A 9 11.50 -18.37 17.85
C ASP A 9 10.47 -17.23 17.71
N ASN A 10 9.21 -17.58 17.42
CA ASN A 10 8.12 -16.63 17.23
C ASN A 10 7.49 -16.17 18.54
N VAL A 11 7.72 -16.88 19.65
CA VAL A 11 7.14 -16.58 20.98
C VAL A 11 8.10 -15.89 21.95
N VAL A 12 9.36 -15.70 21.55
CA VAL A 12 10.40 -15.11 22.42
C VAL A 12 10.53 -13.61 22.16
N PHE A 13 10.33 -12.81 23.21
CA PHE A 13 10.56 -11.38 23.16
C PHE A 13 12.04 -11.05 23.31
N SER A 14 12.52 -10.08 22.54
CA SER A 14 13.84 -9.48 22.76
C SER A 14 13.85 -8.65 24.06
N PRO A 15 15.04 -8.30 24.61
CA PRO A 15 15.15 -7.40 25.76
C PRO A 15 14.51 -6.01 25.55
N GLN A 16 14.24 -5.63 24.30
CA GLN A 16 13.55 -4.38 23.92
C GLN A 16 12.03 -4.57 23.75
N GLY A 17 11.48 -5.75 24.08
CA GLY A 17 10.05 -6.05 23.94
C GLY A 17 9.61 -6.28 22.50
N ARG A 18 10.50 -6.73 21.61
CA ARG A 18 10.22 -6.94 20.18
C ARG A 18 10.12 -8.42 19.83
N LEU A 19 9.23 -8.77 18.90
CA LEU A 19 9.14 -10.11 18.32
C LEU A 19 9.80 -10.12 16.94
N HIS A 20 11.05 -10.56 16.87
CA HIS A 20 11.86 -10.47 15.64
C HIS A 20 11.27 -11.26 14.46
N GLN A 21 10.68 -12.44 14.71
CA GLN A 21 10.02 -13.21 13.65
C GLN A 21 8.85 -12.48 12.98
N VAL A 22 8.11 -11.67 13.74
CA VAL A 22 7.01 -10.83 13.22
C VAL A 22 7.55 -9.67 12.38
N GLU A 23 8.67 -9.08 12.82
CA GLU A 23 9.34 -8.01 12.08
C GLU A 23 9.92 -8.53 10.77
N TYR A 24 10.55 -9.71 10.77
CA TYR A 24 11.05 -10.36 9.57
C TYR A 24 9.93 -10.73 8.60
N ALA A 25 8.79 -11.21 9.12
CA ALA A 25 7.60 -11.42 8.30
C ALA A 25 7.09 -10.12 7.67
N SER A 26 7.13 -9.01 8.42
CA SER A 26 6.76 -7.68 7.91
C SER A 26 7.74 -7.16 6.85
N GLU A 27 9.04 -7.44 7.00
CA GLU A 27 10.04 -7.16 5.96
C GLU A 27 9.81 -8.00 4.70
N ALA A 28 9.40 -9.26 4.83
CA ALA A 28 9.03 -10.09 3.68
C ALA A 28 7.85 -9.50 2.89
N VAL A 29 6.88 -8.86 3.57
CA VAL A 29 5.79 -8.13 2.90
C VAL A 29 6.33 -6.98 2.05
N LYS A 30 7.30 -6.21 2.57
CA LYS A 30 7.94 -5.10 1.84
C LYS A 30 8.70 -5.56 0.59
N GLN A 31 9.14 -6.82 0.53
CA GLN A 31 9.78 -7.38 -0.66
C GLN A 31 8.78 -7.80 -1.76
N GLY A 32 7.52 -8.04 -1.39
CA GLY A 32 6.45 -8.34 -2.33
C GLY A 32 6.19 -7.19 -3.31
N SER A 33 5.65 -7.45 -4.50
CA SER A 33 5.32 -6.37 -5.44
C SER A 33 4.28 -5.41 -4.85
N ALA A 34 4.27 -4.15 -5.29
CA ALA A 34 3.36 -3.15 -4.77
C ALA A 34 1.87 -3.49 -5.00
N VAL A 35 1.03 -3.13 -4.05
CA VAL A 35 -0.43 -3.08 -4.17
C VAL A 35 -0.89 -1.77 -3.53
N VAL A 36 -1.74 -1.04 -4.23
CA VAL A 36 -2.35 0.21 -3.77
C VAL A 36 -3.86 -0.02 -3.66
N GLY A 37 -4.47 0.45 -2.57
CA GLY A 37 -5.91 0.45 -2.37
C GLY A 37 -6.42 1.86 -2.11
N LEU A 38 -7.60 2.18 -2.64
CA LEU A 38 -8.30 3.44 -2.42
C LEU A 38 -9.80 3.16 -2.25
N ARG A 39 -10.48 4.00 -1.47
CA ARG A 39 -11.95 3.98 -1.40
C ARG A 39 -12.54 5.38 -1.56
N SER A 40 -13.70 5.44 -2.20
CA SER A 40 -14.60 6.58 -2.26
C SER A 40 -15.89 6.27 -1.49
N LYS A 41 -16.90 7.15 -1.57
CA LYS A 41 -18.25 6.89 -1.04
C LYS A 41 -18.94 5.70 -1.71
N THR A 42 -18.61 5.41 -2.96
CA THR A 42 -19.34 4.46 -3.81
C THR A 42 -18.52 3.25 -4.22
N HIS A 43 -17.19 3.37 -4.27
CA HIS A 43 -16.30 2.34 -4.78
C HIS A 43 -15.11 2.09 -3.84
N SER A 44 -14.66 0.84 -3.80
CA SER A 44 -13.33 0.50 -3.30
C SER A 44 -12.55 -0.17 -4.42
N ILE A 45 -11.29 0.21 -4.60
CA ILE A 45 -10.44 -0.31 -5.66
C ILE A 45 -9.10 -0.78 -5.12
N LEU A 46 -8.52 -1.76 -5.82
CA LEU A 46 -7.16 -2.22 -5.66
C LEU A 46 -6.45 -2.08 -7.01
N LEU A 47 -5.17 -1.73 -6.97
CA LEU A 47 -4.28 -1.77 -8.12
C LEU A 47 -3.02 -2.51 -7.71
N ALA A 48 -2.62 -3.51 -8.49
CA ALA A 48 -1.46 -4.32 -8.19
C ALA A 48 -0.47 -4.29 -9.35
N LEU A 49 0.82 -4.21 -8.99
CA LEU A 49 1.91 -4.42 -9.93
C LEU A 49 2.25 -5.91 -9.97
N LYS A 50 2.06 -6.55 -11.11
CA LYS A 50 2.52 -7.91 -11.40
C LYS A 50 3.98 -7.87 -11.84
N ARG A 51 4.78 -8.80 -11.30
CA ARG A 51 6.18 -8.99 -11.70
C ARG A 51 6.26 -10.22 -12.60
N SER A 52 6.95 -10.11 -13.72
CA SER A 52 7.39 -11.27 -14.49
C SER A 52 8.82 -11.62 -14.12
N LEU A 53 9.13 -12.92 -14.09
CA LEU A 53 10.47 -13.45 -13.85
C LEU A 53 11.32 -13.51 -15.15
N GLY A 54 10.68 -13.33 -16.31
CA GLY A 54 11.32 -13.38 -17.63
C GLY A 54 10.29 -13.36 -18.75
N GLU A 55 10.71 -13.24 -20.00
CA GLU A 55 9.79 -13.09 -21.14
C GLU A 55 8.84 -14.29 -21.33
N LEU A 56 9.31 -15.50 -21.01
CA LEU A 56 8.52 -16.74 -21.11
C LEU A 56 7.67 -17.01 -19.87
N ALA A 57 7.82 -16.21 -18.80
CA ALA A 57 7.12 -16.44 -17.55
C ALA A 57 5.75 -15.75 -17.55
N ALA A 58 4.72 -16.50 -17.15
CA ALA A 58 3.42 -15.90 -16.88
C ALA A 58 3.50 -14.97 -15.66
N TYR A 59 2.75 -13.88 -15.71
CA TYR A 59 2.62 -12.99 -14.57
C TYR A 59 1.90 -13.68 -13.42
N GLN A 60 2.46 -13.55 -12.21
CA GLN A 60 1.82 -14.11 -11.03
C GLN A 60 0.60 -13.29 -10.62
N GLN A 61 -0.53 -13.97 -10.39
CA GLN A 61 -1.77 -13.35 -9.93
C GLN A 61 -1.61 -12.80 -8.51
N LYS A 62 -1.93 -11.51 -8.33
CA LYS A 62 -1.81 -10.80 -7.05
C LYS A 62 -3.15 -10.44 -6.40
N MET A 63 -4.25 -10.60 -7.12
CA MET A 63 -5.59 -10.33 -6.61
C MET A 63 -6.45 -11.58 -6.63
N TYR A 64 -7.24 -11.78 -5.57
CA TYR A 64 -8.10 -12.93 -5.42
C TYR A 64 -9.49 -12.51 -5.00
N ARG A 65 -10.50 -13.09 -5.65
CA ARG A 65 -11.90 -13.00 -5.20
C ARG A 65 -12.10 -13.89 -3.98
N ILE A 66 -12.71 -13.35 -2.94
CA ILE A 66 -13.07 -14.07 -1.71
C ILE A 66 -14.57 -14.38 -1.69
N ASP A 67 -15.41 -13.39 -1.96
CA ASP A 67 -16.86 -13.52 -2.13
C ASP A 67 -17.29 -12.51 -3.22
N ASP A 68 -18.57 -12.45 -3.54
CA ASP A 68 -19.13 -11.48 -4.49
C ASP A 68 -18.87 -10.03 -4.07
N HIS A 69 -18.84 -9.74 -2.77
CA HIS A 69 -18.70 -8.39 -2.24
C HIS A 69 -17.30 -8.09 -1.67
N VAL A 70 -16.35 -9.03 -1.79
CA VAL A 70 -14.99 -8.90 -1.21
C VAL A 70 -13.90 -9.42 -2.15
N GLY A 71 -12.87 -8.60 -2.32
CA GLY A 71 -11.63 -8.93 -3.00
C GLY A 71 -10.40 -8.61 -2.17
N ILE A 72 -9.29 -9.31 -2.43
CA ILE A 72 -8.01 -9.05 -1.78
C ILE A 72 -6.89 -8.82 -2.79
N GLY A 73 -5.92 -8.01 -2.41
CA GLY A 73 -4.63 -7.84 -3.05
C GLY A 73 -3.52 -8.21 -2.07
N ILE A 74 -2.52 -8.96 -2.53
CA ILE A 74 -1.52 -9.57 -1.65
C ILE A 74 -0.13 -8.99 -1.86
N ALA A 75 0.68 -8.90 -0.80
CA ALA A 75 2.13 -8.67 -0.88
C ALA A 75 2.88 -9.58 0.11
N GLY A 76 3.99 -10.17 -0.32
CA GLY A 76 4.76 -11.14 0.46
C GLY A 76 4.63 -12.58 -0.07
N LEU A 77 4.64 -13.55 0.84
CA LEU A 77 4.63 -14.99 0.50
C LEU A 77 3.28 -15.45 -0.04
N THR A 78 3.27 -15.88 -1.30
CA THR A 78 2.04 -16.32 -1.99
C THR A 78 1.47 -17.65 -1.45
N SER A 79 2.30 -18.51 -0.86
CA SER A 79 1.85 -19.72 -0.17
C SER A 79 0.96 -19.38 1.01
N ASP A 80 1.38 -18.41 1.83
CA ASP A 80 0.66 -17.97 3.02
C ASP A 80 -0.62 -17.23 2.61
N ALA A 81 -0.54 -16.46 1.52
CA ALA A 81 -1.69 -15.82 0.92
C ALA A 81 -2.80 -16.82 0.54
N ARG A 82 -2.42 -17.98 -0.03
CA ARG A 82 -3.38 -19.05 -0.38
C ARG A 82 -4.05 -19.66 0.84
N VAL A 83 -3.30 -19.88 1.92
CA VAL A 83 -3.86 -20.41 3.18
C VAL A 83 -4.89 -19.45 3.76
N LEU A 84 -4.54 -18.16 3.88
CA LEU A 84 -5.44 -17.18 4.47
C LEU A 84 -6.63 -16.85 3.56
N SER A 85 -6.44 -16.75 2.24
CA SER A 85 -7.55 -16.51 1.30
C SER A 85 -8.55 -17.67 1.28
N ASN A 86 -8.10 -18.92 1.35
CA ASN A 86 -9.00 -20.07 1.47
C ASN A 86 -9.76 -20.05 2.79
N PHE A 87 -9.10 -19.68 3.89
CA PHE A 87 -9.78 -19.48 5.17
C PHE A 87 -10.85 -18.37 5.08
N MET A 88 -10.54 -17.23 4.45
CA MET A 88 -11.51 -16.15 4.23
C MET A 88 -12.71 -16.61 3.42
N ARG A 89 -12.50 -17.40 2.35
CA ARG A 89 -13.59 -17.98 1.55
C ARG A 89 -14.47 -18.89 2.39
N GLN A 90 -13.88 -19.72 3.23
CA GLN A 90 -14.63 -20.59 4.15
C GLN A 90 -15.48 -19.77 5.14
N GLN A 91 -14.95 -18.68 5.70
CA GLN A 91 -15.71 -17.80 6.58
C GLN A 91 -16.87 -17.10 5.85
N ALA A 92 -16.65 -16.62 4.63
CA ALA A 92 -17.68 -15.99 3.81
C ALA A 92 -18.81 -16.97 3.44
N MET A 93 -18.46 -18.16 2.94
CA MET A 93 -19.43 -19.22 2.64
C MET A 93 -20.19 -19.67 3.90
N GLY A 94 -19.51 -19.83 5.03
CA GLY A 94 -20.12 -20.19 6.31
C GLY A 94 -21.18 -19.17 6.75
N SER A 95 -20.89 -17.87 6.63
CA SER A 95 -21.86 -16.81 6.94
C SER A 95 -23.11 -16.89 6.05
N ARG A 96 -22.92 -17.11 4.74
CA ARG A 96 -24.05 -17.27 3.82
C ARG A 96 -24.87 -18.52 4.14
N MET A 97 -24.22 -19.64 4.43
CA MET A 97 -24.90 -20.89 4.76
C MET A 97 -25.70 -20.78 6.07
N GLN A 98 -25.13 -20.15 7.11
CA GLN A 98 -25.74 -20.09 8.43
C GLN A 98 -26.78 -18.97 8.57
N PHE A 99 -26.53 -17.81 7.97
CA PHE A 99 -27.31 -16.59 8.20
C PHE A 99 -27.98 -16.04 6.95
N ASN A 100 -27.81 -16.69 5.79
CA ASN A 100 -28.29 -16.24 4.49
C ASN A 100 -27.92 -14.78 4.18
N ARG A 101 -26.74 -14.34 4.63
CA ARG A 101 -26.22 -12.99 4.41
C ARG A 101 -24.70 -12.98 4.17
N PRO A 102 -24.19 -12.07 3.32
CA PRO A 102 -22.76 -11.84 3.19
C PRO A 102 -22.13 -11.46 4.53
N ILE A 103 -20.90 -11.91 4.78
CA ILE A 103 -20.14 -11.55 5.99
C ILE A 103 -19.73 -10.08 5.94
N PRO A 104 -19.92 -9.28 6.99
CA PRO A 104 -19.38 -7.92 7.07
C PRO A 104 -17.86 -7.90 6.88
N VAL A 105 -17.34 -6.90 6.16
CA VAL A 105 -15.92 -6.89 5.77
C VAL A 105 -15.02 -6.81 7.01
N ASN A 106 -15.39 -5.99 7.99
CA ASN A 106 -14.66 -5.87 9.25
C ASN A 106 -14.52 -7.22 9.97
N ARG A 107 -15.59 -8.01 10.07
CA ARG A 107 -15.59 -9.33 10.75
C ARG A 107 -14.69 -10.31 10.02
N LEU A 108 -14.71 -10.30 8.69
CA LEU A 108 -13.87 -11.16 7.88
C LEU A 108 -12.38 -10.85 8.08
N VAL A 109 -12.03 -9.56 8.13
CA VAL A 109 -10.66 -9.10 8.37
C VAL A 109 -10.21 -9.39 9.82
N SER A 110 -11.07 -9.16 10.82
CA SER A 110 -10.77 -9.55 12.21
C SER A 110 -10.55 -11.06 12.34
N SER A 111 -11.30 -11.89 11.62
CA SER A 111 -11.13 -13.35 11.66
C SER A 111 -9.76 -13.80 11.15
N ILE A 112 -9.18 -13.13 10.14
CA ILE A 112 -7.81 -13.43 9.70
C ILE A 112 -6.76 -12.84 10.64
N ALA A 113 -7.04 -11.69 11.27
CA ALA A 113 -6.20 -11.10 12.28
C ALA A 113 -6.05 -12.04 13.48
N ASP A 114 -7.15 -12.56 14.01
CA ASP A 114 -7.17 -13.54 15.10
C ASP A 114 -6.42 -14.83 14.72
N LYS A 115 -6.66 -15.33 13.50
CA LYS A 115 -5.95 -16.51 12.98
C LYS A 115 -4.44 -16.29 12.86
N ALA A 116 -4.02 -15.10 12.45
CA ALA A 116 -2.61 -14.73 12.33
C ALA A 116 -1.96 -14.52 13.70
N GLN A 117 -2.71 -13.95 14.64
CA GLN A 117 -2.28 -13.74 16.02
C GLN A 117 -1.78 -15.06 16.61
N VAL A 118 -2.55 -16.14 16.51
CA VAL A 118 -2.19 -17.46 17.08
C VAL A 118 -0.78 -17.91 16.65
N ASN A 119 -0.41 -17.66 15.39
CA ASN A 119 0.91 -17.98 14.85
C ASN A 119 2.07 -17.12 15.41
N THR A 120 1.79 -16.13 16.24
CA THR A 120 2.78 -15.29 16.96
C THR A 120 2.89 -15.66 18.44
N GLN A 121 2.01 -16.51 18.96
CA GLN A 121 1.97 -16.91 20.37
C GLN A 121 2.16 -18.42 20.59
N GLU A 122 1.94 -19.26 19.56
CA GLU A 122 2.18 -20.70 19.64
C GLU A 122 3.56 -21.09 19.14
N TYR A 123 4.31 -21.82 19.97
CA TYR A 123 5.60 -22.41 19.62
C TYR A 123 5.47 -23.38 18.44
N GLY A 124 6.48 -23.40 17.57
CA GLY A 124 6.56 -24.32 16.43
C GLY A 124 5.72 -23.89 15.22
N ARG A 125 5.02 -22.76 15.31
CA ARG A 125 4.45 -22.06 14.15
C ARG A 125 5.37 -20.93 13.70
N ARG A 126 5.13 -20.40 12.51
CA ARG A 126 5.72 -19.13 12.08
C ARG A 126 4.63 -18.12 11.73
N PRO A 127 4.86 -16.81 11.95
CA PRO A 127 3.98 -15.77 11.46
C PRO A 127 3.80 -15.87 9.94
N TYR A 128 2.63 -15.45 9.46
CA TYR A 128 2.37 -15.40 8.03
C TYR A 128 3.20 -14.28 7.39
N GLY A 129 4.00 -14.58 6.37
CA GLY A 129 4.84 -13.61 5.68
C GLY A 129 4.09 -12.84 4.60
N VAL A 130 2.83 -12.50 4.82
CA VAL A 130 1.95 -11.85 3.82
C VAL A 130 1.14 -10.73 4.43
N GLY A 131 1.03 -9.62 3.71
CA GLY A 131 0.11 -8.53 3.98
C GLY A 131 -1.00 -8.51 2.94
N PHE A 132 -2.21 -8.14 3.37
CA PHE A 132 -3.37 -7.99 2.49
C PHE A 132 -3.86 -6.56 2.49
N LEU A 133 -4.26 -6.09 1.31
CA LEU A 133 -5.28 -5.06 1.19
C LEU A 133 -6.59 -5.75 0.84
N VAL A 134 -7.60 -5.55 1.66
CA VAL A 134 -8.93 -6.14 1.52
C VAL A 134 -9.88 -5.03 1.15
N ILE A 135 -10.52 -5.13 -0.01
CA ILE A 135 -11.63 -4.26 -0.38
C ILE A 135 -12.93 -5.03 -0.32
N GLY A 136 -13.98 -4.36 0.10
CA GLY A 136 -15.31 -4.93 0.02
C GLY A 136 -16.38 -3.87 0.19
N GLN A 137 -17.62 -4.26 -0.08
CA GLN A 137 -18.77 -3.41 0.11
C GLN A 137 -19.79 -4.16 0.95
N ASP A 138 -20.19 -3.54 2.05
CA ASP A 138 -21.29 -4.04 2.86
C ASP A 138 -22.36 -2.95 3.03
N LYS A 139 -23.28 -3.14 3.98
CA LYS A 139 -24.40 -2.22 4.20
C LYS A 139 -23.95 -0.81 4.61
N ASN A 140 -22.75 -0.67 5.15
CA ASN A 140 -22.18 0.59 5.59
C ASN A 140 -21.41 1.30 4.47
N GLY A 141 -21.23 0.64 3.32
CA GLY A 141 -20.59 1.19 2.14
C GLY A 141 -19.30 0.48 1.76
N PRO A 142 -18.45 1.14 0.96
CA PRO A 142 -17.16 0.61 0.54
C PRO A 142 -16.11 0.73 1.66
N HIS A 143 -15.38 -0.36 1.86
CA HIS A 143 -14.33 -0.49 2.86
C HIS A 143 -12.98 -0.83 2.21
N LEU A 144 -11.90 -0.39 2.86
CA LEU A 144 -10.54 -0.78 2.55
C LEU A 144 -9.83 -1.08 3.88
N TYR A 145 -9.40 -2.33 4.05
CA TYR A 145 -8.64 -2.75 5.22
C TYR A 145 -7.22 -3.17 4.82
N GLU A 146 -6.26 -2.84 5.66
CA GLU A 146 -4.95 -3.48 5.66
C GLU A 146 -4.94 -4.57 6.72
N PHE A 147 -4.38 -5.72 6.38
CA PHE A 147 -3.98 -6.76 7.33
C PHE A 147 -2.46 -6.93 7.27
N SER A 148 -1.82 -6.96 8.45
CA SER A 148 -0.38 -7.20 8.60
C SER A 148 -0.09 -8.56 9.27
N PRO A 149 1.10 -9.14 9.01
CA PRO A 149 1.61 -10.33 9.70
C PRO A 149 1.57 -10.31 11.23
N SER A 150 1.54 -9.12 11.84
CA SER A 150 1.50 -8.97 13.30
C SER A 150 0.12 -9.27 13.90
N GLY A 151 -0.88 -9.58 13.08
CA GLY A 151 -2.27 -9.73 13.51
C GLY A 151 -2.98 -8.40 13.69
N ASN A 152 -2.40 -7.29 13.19
CA ASN A 152 -3.09 -6.01 13.19
C ASN A 152 -3.92 -5.87 11.92
N SER A 153 -5.08 -5.24 12.08
CA SER A 153 -5.92 -4.84 10.97
C SER A 153 -6.46 -3.43 11.18
N TYR A 154 -6.35 -2.59 10.16
CA TYR A 154 -6.81 -1.20 10.21
C TYR A 154 -7.61 -0.85 8.96
N GLU A 155 -8.61 0.01 9.13
CA GLU A 155 -9.37 0.57 8.03
C GLU A 155 -8.72 1.86 7.53
N TYR A 156 -8.64 2.01 6.21
CA TYR A 156 -7.98 3.16 5.56
C TYR A 156 -8.87 3.81 4.51
N TYR A 157 -8.62 5.09 4.21
CA TYR A 157 -9.16 5.75 3.02
C TYR A 157 -8.34 5.40 1.77
N ALA A 158 -7.03 5.31 1.93
CA ALA A 158 -6.11 4.79 0.94
C ALA A 158 -4.88 4.19 1.63
N MET A 159 -4.31 3.14 1.06
CA MET A 159 -3.13 2.48 1.62
C MET A 159 -2.32 1.81 0.52
N SER A 160 -1.02 1.62 0.77
CA SER A 160 -0.13 0.89 -0.13
C SER A 160 0.77 -0.07 0.64
N ILE A 161 0.92 -1.29 0.13
CA ILE A 161 1.79 -2.35 0.68
C ILE A 161 2.75 -2.87 -0.39
N GLY A 162 3.84 -3.52 0.04
CA GLY A 162 4.85 -4.07 -0.85
C GLY A 162 6.01 -3.13 -1.16
N ALA A 163 6.75 -3.46 -2.20
CA ALA A 163 8.01 -2.84 -2.56
C ALA A 163 7.81 -1.38 -2.96
N ARG A 164 8.59 -0.50 -2.30
CA ARG A 164 8.53 0.96 -2.51
C ARG A 164 7.12 1.53 -2.30
N SER A 165 6.33 0.94 -1.41
CA SER A 165 5.02 1.47 -1.05
C SER A 165 5.09 2.88 -0.44
N GLN A 166 6.22 3.28 0.16
CA GLN A 166 6.38 4.60 0.76
C GLN A 166 6.17 5.75 -0.24
N SER A 167 6.67 5.63 -1.48
CA SER A 167 6.47 6.67 -2.49
C SER A 167 5.00 6.76 -2.93
N ALA A 168 4.30 5.63 -3.01
CA ALA A 168 2.85 5.64 -3.20
C ALA A 168 2.12 6.30 -2.02
N LYS A 169 2.50 5.98 -0.77
CA LYS A 169 1.91 6.60 0.42
C LYS A 169 2.05 8.12 0.40
N THR A 170 3.22 8.65 0.06
CA THR A 170 3.43 10.10 -0.10
C THR A 170 2.51 10.73 -1.15
N TYR A 171 2.22 10.03 -2.25
CA TYR A 171 1.23 10.50 -3.22
C TYR A 171 -0.20 10.49 -2.64
N LEU A 172 -0.57 9.40 -1.96
CA LEU A 172 -1.90 9.22 -1.37
C LEU A 172 -2.17 10.25 -0.27
N GLU A 173 -1.21 10.50 0.62
CA GLU A 173 -1.29 11.51 1.69
C GLU A 173 -1.54 12.92 1.16
N LYS A 174 -1.08 13.25 -0.05
CA LYS A 174 -1.32 14.57 -0.67
C LYS A 174 -2.73 14.73 -1.25
N HIS A 175 -3.42 13.62 -1.56
CA HIS A 175 -4.68 13.65 -2.31
C HIS A 175 -5.85 12.96 -1.60
N TYR A 176 -5.64 12.37 -0.42
CA TYR A 176 -6.64 11.48 0.22
C TYR A 176 -7.99 12.15 0.47
N GLU A 177 -8.01 13.44 0.76
CA GLU A 177 -9.25 14.21 0.99
C GLU A 177 -10.15 14.25 -0.24
N SER A 178 -9.57 14.20 -1.44
CA SER A 178 -10.33 14.21 -2.70
C SER A 178 -10.98 12.86 -3.03
N PHE A 179 -10.48 11.74 -2.47
CA PHE A 179 -10.91 10.41 -2.88
C PHE A 179 -12.36 10.10 -2.53
N ILE A 180 -12.88 10.73 -1.48
CA ILE A 180 -14.23 10.46 -0.97
C ILE A 180 -15.32 10.79 -2.00
N ASP A 181 -15.12 11.84 -2.79
CA ASP A 181 -16.05 12.35 -3.80
C ASP A 181 -15.65 11.99 -5.24
N CYS A 182 -14.57 11.22 -5.41
CA CYS A 182 -14.10 10.82 -6.73
C CYS A 182 -15.05 9.82 -7.40
N SER A 183 -15.21 10.00 -8.72
CA SER A 183 -15.76 8.97 -9.59
C SER A 183 -14.85 7.75 -9.65
N LEU A 184 -15.35 6.59 -10.10
CA LEU A 184 -14.52 5.39 -10.28
C LEU A 184 -13.30 5.65 -11.18
N GLU A 185 -13.51 6.40 -12.27
CA GLU A 185 -12.48 6.73 -13.25
C GLU A 185 -11.36 7.57 -12.62
N ASP A 186 -11.73 8.58 -11.84
CA ASP A 186 -10.78 9.44 -11.12
C ASP A 186 -10.06 8.68 -10.02
N LEU A 187 -10.76 7.80 -9.31
CA LEU A 187 -10.18 6.97 -8.26
C LEU A 187 -9.14 6.02 -8.85
N ILE A 188 -9.45 5.38 -9.99
CA ILE A 188 -8.50 4.53 -10.73
C ILE A 188 -7.31 5.37 -11.22
N ARG A 189 -7.54 6.58 -11.75
CA ARG A 189 -6.46 7.49 -12.16
C ARG A 189 -5.51 7.81 -11.01
N HIS A 190 -6.03 8.20 -9.84
CA HIS A 190 -5.23 8.43 -8.64
C HIS A 190 -4.46 7.16 -8.21
N GLY A 191 -5.11 6.00 -8.26
CA GLY A 191 -4.47 4.73 -7.95
C GLY A 191 -3.34 4.35 -8.91
N LEU A 192 -3.50 4.61 -10.21
CA LEU A 192 -2.45 4.38 -11.21
C LEU A 192 -1.27 5.34 -11.03
N HIS A 193 -1.52 6.60 -10.70
CA HIS A 193 -0.46 7.55 -10.35
C HIS A 193 0.31 7.10 -9.10
N ALA A 194 -0.38 6.70 -8.05
CA ALA A 194 0.25 6.16 -6.84
C ALA A 194 1.07 4.89 -7.15
N LEU A 195 0.52 3.97 -7.94
CA LEU A 195 1.20 2.73 -8.33
C LEU A 195 2.45 3.01 -9.18
N ARG A 196 2.39 3.99 -10.09
CA ARG A 196 3.53 4.41 -10.90
C ARG A 196 4.69 4.92 -10.04
N GLU A 197 4.43 5.60 -8.94
CA GLU A 197 5.51 6.05 -8.03
C GLU A 197 6.23 4.89 -7.34
N THR A 198 5.67 3.67 -7.36
CA THR A 198 6.34 2.46 -6.86
C THR A 198 7.25 1.80 -7.90
N LEU A 199 7.32 2.29 -9.14
CA LEU A 199 8.15 1.73 -10.22
C LEU A 199 9.60 2.23 -10.19
N GLN A 200 10.49 1.52 -10.91
CA GLN A 200 11.87 2.00 -11.16
C GLN A 200 11.79 3.11 -12.22
N GLN A 201 12.79 3.99 -12.26
CA GLN A 201 12.77 5.15 -13.18
C GLN A 201 12.58 4.73 -14.65
N ASP A 202 13.11 3.57 -15.05
CA ASP A 202 13.05 3.08 -16.44
C ASP A 202 11.87 2.14 -16.71
N LYS A 203 10.91 2.01 -15.77
CA LYS A 203 9.77 1.11 -15.92
C LYS A 203 8.46 1.87 -15.91
N GLU A 204 7.59 1.48 -16.82
CA GLU A 204 6.25 2.04 -16.96
C GLU A 204 5.17 1.01 -16.60
N LEU A 205 3.97 1.52 -16.33
CA LEU A 205 2.79 0.68 -16.19
C LEU A 205 2.34 0.24 -17.58
N THR A 206 2.23 -1.07 -17.76
CA THR A 206 1.76 -1.70 -18.99
C THR A 206 0.50 -2.51 -18.70
N ILE A 207 -0.21 -2.83 -19.78
CA ILE A 207 -1.40 -3.68 -19.76
C ILE A 207 -1.11 -5.05 -19.12
N SER A 208 0.10 -5.57 -19.32
CA SER A 208 0.51 -6.89 -18.82
C SER A 208 0.95 -6.88 -17.36
N ASN A 209 1.53 -5.76 -16.87
CA ASN A 209 2.07 -5.67 -15.51
C ASN A 209 1.10 -5.05 -14.50
N THR A 210 -0.05 -4.55 -14.93
CA THR A 210 -1.03 -3.91 -14.06
C THR A 210 -2.28 -4.78 -13.95
N THR A 211 -2.85 -4.84 -12.75
CA THR A 211 -4.15 -5.47 -12.49
C THR A 211 -4.99 -4.51 -11.65
N ILE A 212 -6.27 -4.35 -11.98
CA ILE A 212 -7.20 -3.47 -11.24
C ILE A 212 -8.33 -4.34 -10.69
N GLY A 213 -8.61 -4.24 -9.40
CA GLY A 213 -9.74 -4.87 -8.74
C GLY A 213 -10.74 -3.82 -8.30
N ILE A 214 -12.03 -4.02 -8.55
CA ILE A 214 -13.08 -3.03 -8.29
C ILE A 214 -14.20 -3.70 -7.51
N VAL A 215 -14.67 -3.03 -6.46
CA VAL A 215 -15.97 -3.26 -5.81
C VAL A 215 -16.74 -1.95 -5.84
N GLY A 216 -18.02 -2.01 -6.19
CA GLY A 216 -18.89 -0.84 -6.34
C GLY A 216 -19.61 -0.82 -7.68
N PRO A 217 -20.57 0.10 -7.86
CA PRO A 217 -21.42 0.19 -9.04
C PRO A 217 -20.64 0.20 -10.36
N ALA A 218 -21.30 -0.15 -11.46
CA ALA A 218 -20.69 -0.21 -12.78
C ALA A 218 -20.00 1.11 -13.16
N GLY A 219 -18.78 1.01 -13.70
CA GLY A 219 -18.09 2.13 -14.34
C GLY A 219 -18.69 2.48 -15.70
N ALA A 220 -18.26 3.61 -16.26
CA ALA A 220 -18.69 4.05 -17.59
C ALA A 220 -18.25 3.11 -18.72
N HIS A 221 -17.13 2.39 -18.53
CA HIS A 221 -16.55 1.49 -19.53
C HIS A 221 -16.86 0.01 -19.27
N GLU A 222 -17.62 -0.30 -18.22
CA GLU A 222 -17.94 -1.67 -17.85
C GLU A 222 -19.33 -2.05 -18.33
N LYS A 223 -19.43 -3.23 -18.94
CA LYS A 223 -20.69 -3.83 -19.38
C LYS A 223 -21.01 -5.01 -18.47
N ASP A 224 -22.30 -5.29 -18.27
CA ASP A 224 -22.81 -6.47 -17.56
C ASP A 224 -22.41 -6.59 -16.07
N VAL A 225 -22.21 -5.45 -15.39
CA VAL A 225 -21.94 -5.42 -13.95
C VAL A 225 -23.27 -5.36 -13.18
N PRO A 226 -23.49 -6.22 -12.15
CA PRO A 226 -24.68 -6.16 -11.31
C PRO A 226 -24.85 -4.79 -10.65
N PRO A 227 -26.08 -4.36 -10.32
CA PRO A 227 -26.34 -3.05 -9.70
C PRO A 227 -25.56 -2.84 -8.38
N GLU A 228 -25.41 -3.91 -7.59
CA GLU A 228 -24.63 -3.89 -6.34
C GLU A 228 -23.12 -3.88 -6.58
N GLY A 229 -22.67 -4.18 -7.81
CA GLY A 229 -21.29 -3.95 -8.20
C GLY A 229 -20.28 -4.90 -7.55
N GLY A 230 -20.52 -6.20 -7.64
CA GLY A 230 -19.63 -7.22 -7.07
C GLY A 230 -18.16 -7.09 -7.51
N PHE A 231 -17.27 -7.73 -6.75
CA PHE A 231 -15.84 -7.74 -6.96
C PHE A 231 -15.49 -8.33 -8.34
N ARG A 232 -14.79 -7.51 -9.12
CA ARG A 232 -14.33 -7.85 -10.46
C ARG A 232 -12.88 -7.44 -10.64
N ILE A 233 -12.16 -8.22 -11.43
CA ILE A 233 -10.75 -8.01 -11.73
C ILE A 233 -10.64 -7.67 -13.22
N LEU A 234 -10.10 -6.51 -13.52
CA LEU A 234 -9.74 -6.08 -14.86
C LEU A 234 -8.27 -6.43 -15.10
N GLU A 235 -8.01 -7.15 -16.19
CA GLU A 235 -6.69 -7.53 -16.66
C GLU A 235 -6.62 -7.42 -18.18
N ASN A 236 -5.44 -7.09 -18.71
CA ASN A 236 -5.20 -6.99 -20.14
C ASN A 236 -6.00 -5.83 -20.78
N GLU A 237 -6.64 -6.06 -21.93
CA GLU A 237 -7.27 -5.03 -22.79
C GLU A 237 -8.16 -4.01 -22.06
N PRO A 238 -9.04 -4.38 -21.09
CA PRO A 238 -9.89 -3.43 -20.37
C PRO A 238 -9.11 -2.35 -19.61
N ILE A 239 -7.85 -2.60 -19.25
CA ILE A 239 -7.01 -1.63 -18.53
C ILE A 239 -6.52 -0.50 -19.47
N GLN A 240 -6.47 -0.73 -20.78
CA GLN A 240 -5.87 0.20 -21.74
C GLN A 240 -6.55 1.58 -21.74
N VAL A 241 -7.86 1.62 -21.54
CA VAL A 241 -8.64 2.87 -21.44
C VAL A 241 -8.18 3.72 -20.25
N TYR A 242 -7.82 3.08 -19.14
CA TYR A 242 -7.36 3.75 -17.94
C TYR A 242 -5.90 4.21 -18.04
N LEU A 243 -5.03 3.38 -18.63
CA LEU A 243 -3.61 3.72 -18.82
C LEU A 243 -3.41 4.87 -19.81
N SER A 244 -4.18 4.90 -20.89
CA SER A 244 -4.10 5.98 -21.90
C SER A 244 -4.52 7.36 -21.35
N ARG A 245 -5.34 7.39 -20.30
CA ARG A 245 -5.77 8.62 -19.62
C ARG A 245 -4.78 9.14 -18.58
N MET A 246 -3.69 8.41 -18.33
CA MET A 246 -2.68 8.86 -17.37
C MET A 246 -1.91 10.06 -17.91
N GLN A 247 -1.77 11.09 -17.07
CA GLN A 247 -0.85 12.18 -17.37
C GLN A 247 0.59 11.67 -17.37
N PRO A 248 1.44 12.10 -18.33
CA PRO A 248 2.86 11.73 -18.36
C PRO A 248 3.55 12.16 -17.06
N LYS A 249 4.58 11.42 -16.66
CA LYS A 249 5.35 11.78 -15.46
C LYS A 249 6.05 13.11 -15.76
N ARG A 250 5.65 14.18 -15.07
CA ARG A 250 6.34 15.48 -15.16
C ARG A 250 7.80 15.21 -14.79
N ALA A 251 8.73 15.61 -15.66
CA ALA A 251 10.16 15.53 -15.35
C ALA A 251 10.39 16.24 -14.00
N PRO A 252 11.32 15.74 -13.15
CA PRO A 252 11.66 16.49 -11.95
C PRO A 252 12.03 17.90 -12.39
N GLU A 253 11.34 18.91 -11.84
CA GLU A 253 11.81 20.28 -11.94
C GLU A 253 13.24 20.26 -11.41
N GLU A 254 14.19 20.60 -12.28
CA GLU A 254 15.54 20.93 -11.85
C GLU A 254 15.38 21.90 -10.67
N PRO A 255 16.08 21.67 -9.53
CA PRO A 255 15.97 22.60 -8.42
C PRO A 255 16.27 23.98 -8.97
N ALA A 256 15.28 24.88 -8.87
CA ALA A 256 15.39 26.25 -9.30
C ALA A 256 16.73 26.76 -8.82
N ALA A 257 17.60 27.10 -9.77
CA ALA A 257 18.90 27.68 -9.49
C ALA A 257 18.67 28.76 -8.45
N ALA A 258 19.31 28.62 -7.29
CA ALA A 258 19.26 29.61 -6.24
C ALA A 258 19.52 30.96 -6.91
N GLU A 259 18.52 31.85 -6.86
CA GLU A 259 18.66 33.22 -7.30
C GLU A 259 19.87 33.79 -6.56
N GLN A 260 20.97 33.92 -7.28
CA GLN A 260 22.08 34.75 -6.90
C GLN A 260 21.52 36.16 -6.80
N THR A 261 21.22 36.60 -5.58
CA THR A 261 20.98 38.00 -5.28
C THR A 261 22.25 38.76 -5.65
N GLY A 262 22.19 39.42 -6.81
CA GLY A 262 23.24 40.27 -7.33
C GLY A 262 23.52 41.45 -6.39
N ALA A 263 24.80 41.73 -6.22
CA ALA A 263 25.32 42.93 -5.62
C ALA A 263 24.94 44.18 -6.42
N ALA A 264 24.55 45.25 -5.74
CA ALA A 264 24.96 46.63 -6.02
C ALA A 264 24.24 47.60 -5.06
N ASN A 265 24.99 48.16 -4.10
CA ASN A 265 25.13 49.61 -3.93
C ASN A 265 25.94 49.89 -2.66
N GLU A 266 27.23 50.18 -2.87
CA GLU A 266 27.99 51.02 -1.94
C GLU A 266 27.48 52.47 -2.04
N PRO A 267 27.61 53.23 -0.94
CA PRO A 267 28.35 54.47 -1.05
C PRO A 267 29.52 54.51 -0.06
N GLU A 268 30.64 54.98 -0.58
CA GLU A 268 31.85 55.34 0.17
C GLU A 268 31.68 56.58 1.06
N GLU A 269 32.60 56.66 2.01
CA GLU A 269 33.11 57.82 2.77
C GLU A 269 32.35 58.31 4.01
N GLY A 270 33.04 58.24 5.16
CA GLY A 270 32.71 59.08 6.32
C GLY A 270 33.25 58.71 7.70
N ALA A 271 34.57 58.60 7.86
CA ALA A 271 35.33 59.03 9.06
C ALA A 271 35.14 58.37 10.47
N THR A 272 36.23 57.72 10.88
CA THR A 272 37.00 57.89 12.16
C THR A 272 36.57 57.29 13.51
N HIS A 273 37.62 56.81 14.20
CA HIS A 273 37.79 56.39 15.61
C HIS A 273 37.40 54.94 15.96
N GLY A 274 38.27 54.10 16.55
CA GLY A 274 39.65 54.21 17.01
C GLY A 274 39.88 53.20 18.15
N SER A 275 41.07 52.56 18.20
CA SER A 275 41.68 51.79 19.34
C SER A 275 40.85 50.60 19.90
N THR A 276 41.34 49.47 20.41
CA THR A 276 42.63 48.92 20.89
C THR A 276 42.33 47.44 21.16
N ALA A 277 43.20 46.51 20.77
CA ALA A 277 44.10 45.73 21.64
C ALA A 277 43.44 44.67 22.56
N ASP A 278 44.07 43.49 22.51
CA ASP A 278 44.26 42.47 23.54
C ASP A 278 43.27 41.32 23.82
N GLU A 279 43.83 40.14 23.55
CA GLU A 279 44.07 39.00 24.45
C GLU A 279 43.03 37.89 24.64
N ASP A 280 43.54 36.69 24.35
CA ASP A 280 43.19 35.36 24.83
C ASP A 280 42.69 35.32 26.28
N VAL A 281 41.60 34.59 26.52
CA VAL A 281 41.46 33.78 27.76
C VAL A 281 40.67 32.50 27.47
N GLN A 282 41.37 31.37 27.58
CA GLN A 282 40.83 30.02 27.83
C GLN A 282 40.01 30.01 29.13
N MET A 283 38.80 29.48 29.09
CA MET A 283 38.05 29.09 30.29
C MET A 283 37.87 27.56 30.27
N GLY A 284 38.52 26.89 31.21
CA GLY A 284 38.17 25.55 31.61
C GLY A 284 37.18 25.59 32.76
N GLU A 285 36.20 24.68 32.72
CA GLU A 285 35.80 23.75 33.77
C GLU A 285 35.16 22.52 33.10
#